data_AF-A0A506PWX2-F1
#
_entry.id   AF-A0A506PWX2-F1
#
_cell.length_a   1.000
_cell.length_b   1.000
_cell.length_c   1.000
_cell.angle_alpha   90.00
_cell.angle_beta   90.00
_cell.angle_gamma   90.00
#
_symmetry.space_group_name_H-M   'P 1'
#
loop_
_entity.id
_entity.type
_entity.pdbx_description
1 polymer ?
#
loop_
_entity_poly.entity_id
_entity_poly.type
_entity_poly.pdbx_seq_one_letter_code
_entity_poly.pdbx_strand_id
1 'polypeptide(L)'
;MQNFYFLDQLVFGYFNQDADIINDGEDTIEGIIRLYKKSAPDWMLNDLIEEVDEFIAAYGSGVEEAFRQRYEFDFSPELWETTAREFLMTVRKLSSMK
;
A
#
# COMPACT_ATOMS: atom_id res chain seq x y z
N MET A 1 -12.19 -7.44 -12.68
CA MET A 1 -11.56 -7.07 -11.40
C MET A 1 -11.51 -5.55 -11.36
N GLN A 2 -11.86 -4.91 -10.24
CA GLN A 2 -11.61 -3.47 -10.07
C GLN A 2 -10.12 -3.20 -10.24
N ASN A 3 -9.80 -2.01 -10.74
CA ASN A 3 -8.42 -1.59 -11.02
C ASN A 3 -8.01 -0.61 -9.92
N PHE A 4 -6.98 -0.96 -9.15
CA PHE A 4 -6.43 -0.13 -8.06
C PHE A 4 -5.01 0.26 -8.46
N TYR A 5 -4.90 1.15 -9.45
CA TYR A 5 -3.65 1.41 -10.17
C TYR A 5 -2.57 2.01 -9.27
N PHE A 6 -2.92 2.96 -8.41
CA PHE A 6 -1.95 3.61 -7.52
C PHE A 6 -1.60 2.72 -6.33
N LEU A 7 -2.54 1.92 -5.85
CA LEU A 7 -2.26 0.89 -4.84
C LEU A 7 -1.32 -0.18 -5.41
N ASP A 8 -1.57 -0.64 -6.65
CA ASP A 8 -0.67 -1.56 -7.36
C ASP A 8 0.72 -0.95 -7.53
N GLN A 9 0.79 0.33 -7.94
CA GLN A 9 2.06 1.04 -8.10
C GLN A 9 2.84 1.13 -6.78
N LEU A 10 2.16 1.38 -5.66
CA LEU A 10 2.79 1.38 -4.34
C LEU A 10 3.31 -0.02 -3.99
N VAL A 11 2.47 -1.05 -4.11
CA VAL A 11 2.84 -2.40 -3.68
C VAL A 11 3.95 -2.97 -4.57
N PHE A 12 3.75 -3.02 -5.89
CA PHE A 12 4.72 -3.58 -6.81
C PHE A 12 5.96 -2.71 -7.00
N GLY A 13 5.87 -1.40 -6.74
CA GLY A 13 7.00 -0.49 -6.87
C GLY A 13 7.89 -0.40 -5.63
N TYR A 14 7.33 -0.58 -4.44
CA TYR A 14 8.02 -0.25 -3.18
C TYR A 14 7.98 -1.36 -2.11
N PHE A 15 6.96 -2.22 -2.12
CA PHE A 15 6.80 -3.32 -1.15
C PHE A 15 7.02 -4.70 -1.77
N ASN A 16 7.55 -4.76 -2.99
CA ASN A 16 7.85 -6.01 -3.69
C ASN A 16 8.98 -6.81 -3.00
N GLN A 17 9.38 -7.92 -3.61
CA GLN A 17 10.41 -8.81 -3.08
C GLN A 17 11.79 -8.16 -2.87
N ASP A 18 12.07 -7.06 -3.56
CA ASP A 18 13.32 -6.30 -3.47
C ASP A 18 13.21 -5.09 -2.53
N ALA A 19 12.15 -5.01 -1.70
CA ALA A 19 11.91 -3.88 -0.80
C ALA A 19 13.11 -3.57 0.11
N ASP A 20 13.85 -4.57 0.58
CA ASP A 20 15.06 -4.40 1.39
C ASP A 20 16.26 -3.81 0.62
N ILE A 21 16.20 -3.81 -0.72
CA ILE A 21 17.23 -3.29 -1.62
C ILE A 21 16.88 -1.87 -2.10
N ILE A 22 15.60 -1.60 -2.41
CA ILE A 22 15.14 -0.37 -3.08
C ILE A 22 14.64 0.72 -2.13
N ASN A 23 14.64 0.45 -0.81
CA ASN A 23 14.01 1.29 0.21
C ASN A 23 14.74 2.59 0.60
N ASP A 24 15.86 2.95 -0.03
CA ASP A 24 16.64 4.16 0.34
C ASP A 24 16.97 4.22 1.85
N GLY A 25 17.18 3.05 2.49
CA GLY A 25 17.47 2.92 3.91
C GLY A 25 16.26 2.89 4.85
N GLU A 26 15.03 2.88 4.33
CA GLU A 26 13.79 2.77 5.11
C GLU A 26 13.39 1.30 5.33
N ASP A 27 13.27 0.84 6.58
CA ASP A 27 12.94 -0.55 6.92
C ASP A 27 11.55 -0.71 7.55
N THR A 28 10.72 0.34 7.48
CA THR A 28 9.36 0.37 8.04
C THR A 28 8.32 0.66 6.96
N ILE A 29 7.09 0.16 7.16
CA ILE A 29 5.95 0.48 6.28
C ILE A 29 5.80 1.99 6.14
N GLU A 30 5.83 2.74 7.24
CA GLU A 30 5.67 4.18 7.20
C GLU A 30 6.85 4.87 6.51
N GLY A 31 8.07 4.34 6.66
CA GLY A 31 9.26 4.82 5.98
C GLY A 31 9.13 4.68 4.46
N ILE A 32 8.76 3.49 3.99
CA ILE A 32 8.57 3.20 2.58
C ILE A 32 7.40 4.01 1.98
N ILE A 33 6.29 4.17 2.70
CA ILE A 33 5.19 5.04 2.24
C ILE A 33 5.64 6.51 2.16
N ARG A 34 6.45 6.99 3.12
CA ARG A 34 7.03 8.33 3.03
C ARG A 34 8.01 8.47 1.87
N LEU A 35 8.76 7.41 1.54
CA LEU A 35 9.63 7.38 0.37
C LEU A 35 8.81 7.51 -0.93
N TYR A 36 7.74 6.73 -1.09
CA TYR A 36 6.80 6.86 -2.20
C TYR A 36 6.20 8.28 -2.28
N LYS A 37 5.79 8.84 -1.14
CA LYS A 37 5.24 10.19 -1.07
C LYS A 37 6.22 11.27 -1.57
N LYS A 38 7.54 11.10 -1.41
CA LYS A 38 8.54 12.07 -1.91
C LYS A 38 8.53 12.18 -3.44
N SER A 39 8.13 11.14 -4.17
CA SER A 39 8.10 11.10 -5.63
C SER A 39 6.69 11.27 -6.22
N ALA A 40 5.65 11.06 -5.43
CA ALA A 40 4.26 11.16 -5.87
C ALA A 40 3.70 12.60 -5.76
N PRO A 41 3.09 13.16 -6.83
CA PRO A 41 2.40 14.45 -6.74
C PRO A 41 1.08 14.33 -5.94
N ASP A 42 0.61 15.44 -5.37
CA ASP A 42 -0.59 15.48 -4.51
C ASP A 42 -1.83 14.80 -5.13
N TRP A 43 -2.07 14.97 -6.43
CA TRP A 43 -3.22 14.36 -7.10
C TRP A 43 -3.14 12.82 -7.09
N MET A 44 -1.95 12.25 -7.22
CA MET A 44 -1.72 10.80 -7.18
C MET A 44 -1.96 10.24 -5.78
N LEU A 45 -1.58 11.01 -4.75
CA LEU A 45 -1.84 10.64 -3.35
C LEU A 45 -3.33 10.67 -3.02
N ASN A 46 -4.08 11.63 -3.58
CA ASN A 46 -5.54 11.67 -3.44
C ASN A 46 -6.21 10.47 -4.12
N ASP A 47 -5.81 10.14 -5.35
CA ASP A 47 -6.35 8.96 -6.05
C ASP A 47 -5.99 7.66 -5.31
N LEU A 48 -4.79 7.54 -4.74
CA LEU A 48 -4.42 6.40 -3.89
C LEU A 48 -5.31 6.29 -2.64
N ILE A 49 -5.66 7.41 -2.01
CA ILE A 49 -6.59 7.42 -0.87
C ILE A 49 -7.97 6.90 -1.29
N GLU A 50 -8.47 7.37 -2.43
CA GLU A 50 -9.75 6.91 -2.98
C GLU A 50 -9.72 5.41 -3.29
N GLU A 51 -8.66 4.91 -3.93
CA GLU A 51 -8.50 3.48 -4.22
C GLU A 51 -8.44 2.63 -2.94
N VAL A 52 -7.78 3.11 -1.89
CA VAL A 52 -7.76 2.41 -0.59
C VAL A 52 -9.17 2.34 0.02
N ASP A 53 -9.90 3.46 0.00
CA ASP A 53 -11.27 3.52 0.53
C ASP A 53 -12.20 2.60 -0.28
N GLU A 54 -12.07 2.58 -1.61
CA GLU A 54 -12.80 1.69 -2.50
C GLU A 54 -12.45 0.22 -2.28
N PHE A 55 -11.16 -0.12 -2.10
CA PHE A 55 -10.73 -1.50 -1.82
C PHE A 55 -11.34 -2.01 -0.53
N ILE A 56 -11.26 -1.21 0.54
CA ILE A 56 -11.84 -1.57 1.84
C ILE A 56 -13.37 -1.71 1.75
N ALA A 57 -14.04 -0.81 1.03
CA ALA A 57 -15.49 -0.85 0.87
C ALA A 57 -15.96 -2.04 0.02
N ALA A 58 -15.22 -2.39 -1.04
CA ALA A 58 -15.55 -3.49 -1.94
C ALA A 58 -15.45 -4.85 -1.24
N TYR A 59 -14.45 -5.04 -0.38
CA TYR A 59 -14.18 -6.35 0.22
C TYR A 59 -14.62 -6.48 1.69
N GLY A 60 -14.82 -5.39 2.42
CA GLY A 60 -15.35 -5.41 3.78
C GLY A 60 -14.57 -6.38 4.70
N SER A 61 -15.26 -7.39 5.25
CA SER A 61 -14.62 -8.42 6.08
C SER A 61 -13.69 -9.35 5.32
N GLY A 62 -13.77 -9.41 3.99
CA GLY A 62 -12.91 -10.20 3.11
C GLY A 62 -11.64 -9.48 2.66
N VAL A 63 -11.33 -8.30 3.22
CA VAL A 63 -10.19 -7.47 2.78
C VAL A 63 -8.84 -8.20 2.84
N GLU A 64 -8.60 -9.01 3.89
CA GLU A 64 -7.35 -9.75 4.06
C GLU A 64 -7.17 -10.76 2.92
N GLU A 65 -8.20 -11.54 2.64
CA GLU A 65 -8.17 -12.56 1.58
C GLU A 65 -8.06 -11.93 0.18
N ALA A 66 -8.78 -10.83 -0.06
CA ALA A 66 -8.71 -10.11 -1.33
C ALA A 66 -7.33 -9.49 -1.58
N PHE A 67 -6.72 -8.94 -0.52
CA PHE A 67 -5.37 -8.38 -0.60
C PHE A 67 -4.33 -9.48 -0.86
N ARG A 68 -4.41 -10.58 -0.11
CA ARG A 68 -3.55 -11.76 -0.29
C ARG A 68 -3.63 -12.31 -1.72
N GLN A 69 -4.82 -12.57 -2.24
CA GLN A 69 -5.01 -13.05 -3.61
C GLN A 69 -4.41 -12.12 -4.67
N ARG A 70 -4.34 -10.82 -4.39
CA ARG A 70 -3.82 -9.82 -5.32
C ARG A 70 -2.30 -9.68 -5.25
N TYR A 71 -1.70 -9.77 -4.06
CA TYR A 71 -0.32 -9.35 -3.82
C TYR A 71 0.58 -10.41 -3.19
N GLU A 72 0.11 -11.62 -2.86
CA GLU A 72 0.89 -12.63 -2.09
C GLU A 72 2.25 -13.00 -2.68
N PHE A 73 2.45 -12.83 -3.99
CA PHE A 73 3.74 -13.07 -4.64
C PHE A 73 4.76 -11.96 -4.39
N ASP A 74 4.31 -10.75 -4.07
CA ASP A 74 5.15 -9.56 -3.95
C ASP A 74 5.21 -9.04 -2.53
N PHE A 75 4.09 -9.03 -1.82
CA PHE A 75 3.95 -8.41 -0.51
C PHE A 75 2.97 -9.18 0.39
N SER A 76 3.44 -9.57 1.57
CA SER A 76 2.66 -10.17 2.65
C SER A 76 2.74 -9.25 3.88
N PRO A 77 1.63 -8.59 4.27
CA PRO A 77 1.59 -7.72 5.45
C PRO A 77 2.07 -8.41 6.75
N GLU A 78 1.87 -9.72 6.86
CA GLU A 78 2.25 -10.51 8.02
C GLU A 78 3.77 -10.55 8.24
N LEU A 79 4.57 -10.47 7.17
CA LEU A 79 6.03 -10.38 7.25
C LEU A 79 6.51 -9.03 7.79
N TRP A 80 5.62 -8.04 7.88
CA TRP A 80 5.83 -6.71 8.41
C TRP A 80 5.05 -6.49 9.73
N GLU A 81 4.66 -7.58 10.41
CA GLU A 81 3.95 -7.54 11.69
C GLU A 81 2.63 -6.74 11.66
N THR A 82 1.92 -6.74 10.52
CA THR A 82 0.63 -6.06 10.36
C THR A 82 -0.40 -6.90 9.59
N THR A 83 -1.61 -6.38 9.46
CA THR A 83 -2.68 -6.94 8.60
C THR A 83 -2.83 -6.11 7.32
N ALA A 84 -3.46 -6.67 6.28
CA ALA A 84 -3.75 -5.91 5.06
C ALA A 84 -4.62 -4.68 5.36
N ARG A 85 -5.60 -4.82 6.25
CA ARG A 85 -6.44 -3.69 6.68
C ARG A 85 -5.63 -2.59 7.36
N GLU A 86 -4.75 -2.95 8.29
CA GLU A 86 -3.90 -1.96 8.98
C GLU A 86 -2.91 -1.29 8.04
N PHE A 87 -2.27 -2.07 7.15
CA PHE A 87 -1.42 -1.55 6.09
C PHE A 87 -2.17 -0.50 5.24
N LEU A 88 -3.35 -0.85 4.71
CA LEU A 88 -4.17 0.05 3.90
C LEU A 88 -4.55 1.33 4.68
N MET A 89 -4.95 1.20 5.94
CA MET A 89 -5.25 2.36 6.79
C MET A 89 -4.03 3.25 7.03
N THR A 90 -2.83 2.67 7.14
CA THR A 90 -1.57 3.42 7.25
C THR A 90 -1.24 4.15 5.95
N VAL A 91 -1.39 3.50 4.79
CA VAL A 91 -1.26 4.14 3.46
C VAL A 91 -2.18 5.34 3.35
N ARG A 92 -3.47 5.16 3.65
CA ARG A 92 -4.48 6.22 3.61
C ARG A 92 -4.10 7.40 4.52
N LYS A 93 -3.73 7.10 5.77
CA LYS A 93 -3.37 8.11 6.77
C LYS A 93 -2.17 8.94 6.30
N LEU A 94 -1.08 8.31 5.91
CA LEU A 94 0.15 9.02 5.53
C LEU A 94 0.01 9.80 4.22
N SER A 95 -0.77 9.27 3.27
CA SER A 95 -1.06 9.97 2.00
C SER A 95 -1.88 11.24 2.20
N SER A 96 -2.71 11.30 3.26
CA SER A 96 -3.50 12.50 3.60
C SER A 96 -2.74 13.59 4.34
N MET A 97 -1.56 13.27 4.89
CA MET A 97 -0.74 14.26 5.60
C MET A 97 -0.08 15.19 4.59
N LYS A 98 0.02 16.48 4.91
CA LYS A 98 0.81 17.44 4.11
C LYS A 98 2.28 17.32 4.45
#